data_AF-A0A3N6BBV9-F1
#
_entry.id   AF-A0A3N6BBV9-F1
#
_cell.length_a   1.000
_cell.length_b   1.000
_cell.length_c   1.000
_cell.angle_alpha   90.00
_cell.angle_beta   90.00
_cell.angle_gamma   90.00
#
_symmetry.space_group_name_H-M   'P 1'
#
loop_
_entity.id
_entity.type
_entity.pdbx_description
1 polymer ?
#
loop_
_entity_poly.entity_id
_entity_poly.type
_entity_poly.pdbx_seq_one_letter_code
_entity_poly.pdbx_strand_id
1 'polypeptide(L)'
;MEFRSRDDDGGSASDHAVVIVVGNATEMRGSGYWMVEYRAGRPNRFSAQTLGCYLDIAVAFSTVFENPLNRDDATAILFVDRNGGSAEELFDEQLLAAWLNFANGAVGLADPVDTDGDGASDRTFGEALLAAENVRKDPLAARDQLLAHKEILERILLRDDRR
;
A
#
# COMPACT_ATOMS: atom_id res chain seq x y z
N MET A 1 -14.51 15.35 29.86
CA MET A 1 -15.84 15.00 30.42
C MET A 1 -15.89 13.48 30.47
N GLU A 2 -16.09 12.93 31.65
CA GLU A 2 -15.94 11.50 31.97
C GLU A 2 -17.35 10.94 32.20
N PHE A 3 -17.76 9.93 31.43
CA PHE A 3 -18.99 9.18 31.69
C PHE A 3 -18.61 7.89 32.43
N ARG A 4 -19.08 7.77 33.68
CA ARG A 4 -18.92 6.56 34.50
C ARG A 4 -20.26 5.85 34.61
N SER A 5 -20.39 4.70 33.96
CA SER A 5 -21.28 3.63 34.41
C SER A 5 -20.39 2.58 35.08
N ARG A 6 -20.73 2.20 36.32
CA ARG A 6 -20.12 1.05 37.01
C ARG A 6 -20.64 -0.22 36.36
N ASP A 7 -19.76 -1.01 35.74
CA ASP A 7 -19.94 -2.44 35.55
C ASP A 7 -19.23 -3.18 36.70
N ASP A 8 -20.02 -3.82 37.56
CA ASP A 8 -19.56 -4.48 38.77
C ASP A 8 -19.08 -5.93 38.49
N ASP A 9 -18.58 -6.26 37.29
CA ASP A 9 -18.16 -7.63 36.93
C ASP A 9 -16.65 -7.89 37.03
N GLY A 10 -15.84 -6.87 37.35
CA GLY A 10 -14.41 -7.04 37.65
C GLY A 10 -13.62 -7.71 36.53
N GLY A 11 -14.15 -7.72 35.30
CA GLY A 11 -13.49 -8.23 34.12
C GLY A 11 -12.77 -7.11 33.40
N SER A 12 -11.46 -6.99 33.60
CA SER A 12 -10.64 -6.16 32.70
C SER A 12 -10.36 -6.96 31.43
N ALA A 13 -11.19 -6.80 30.40
CA ALA A 13 -10.74 -7.05 29.03
C ALA A 13 -9.89 -5.85 28.62
N SER A 14 -8.57 -5.99 28.54
CA SER A 14 -7.77 -5.02 27.81
C SER A 14 -8.02 -5.24 26.33
N ASP A 15 -9.02 -4.56 25.78
CA ASP A 15 -9.16 -4.49 24.33
C ASP A 15 -8.04 -3.58 23.81
N HIS A 16 -7.01 -4.20 23.23
CA HIS A 16 -6.00 -3.46 22.49
C HIS A 16 -6.59 -3.10 21.14
N ALA A 17 -7.33 -2.00 21.08
CA ALA A 17 -7.68 -1.39 19.82
C ALA A 17 -6.39 -0.93 19.13
N VAL A 18 -5.99 -1.63 18.06
CA VAL A 18 -4.88 -1.20 17.21
C VAL A 18 -5.36 0.02 16.43
N VAL A 19 -5.06 1.21 16.95
CA VAL A 19 -5.34 2.47 16.24
C VAL A 19 -4.21 2.70 15.24
N ILE A 20 -4.53 2.56 13.96
CA ILE A 20 -3.60 2.87 12.87
C ILE A 20 -3.91 4.27 12.38
N VAL A 21 -2.92 5.16 12.51
CA VAL A 21 -2.98 6.53 12.01
C VAL A 21 -2.22 6.57 10.69
N VAL A 22 -2.98 6.71 9.59
CA VAL A 22 -2.42 7.00 8.26
C VAL A 22 -2.15 8.50 8.12
N GLY A 23 -1.40 8.87 7.08
CA GLY A 23 -1.20 10.29 6.75
C GLY A 23 -2.49 10.99 6.30
N ASN A 24 -2.35 12.19 5.74
CA ASN A 24 -3.45 13.03 5.28
C ASN A 24 -3.24 13.55 3.85
N ALA A 25 -2.49 12.81 3.02
CA ALA A 25 -2.35 13.13 1.62
C ALA A 25 -3.71 13.11 0.91
N THR A 26 -3.84 13.87 -0.18
CA THR A 26 -5.09 14.00 -0.94
C THR A 26 -4.96 13.51 -2.37
N GLU A 27 -3.79 13.01 -2.76
CA GLU A 27 -3.47 12.59 -4.12
C GLU A 27 -2.68 11.29 -4.06
N MET A 28 -3.15 10.28 -4.80
CA MET A 28 -2.37 9.07 -5.03
C MET A 28 -1.13 9.38 -5.88
N ARG A 29 -0.05 8.64 -5.63
CA ARG A 29 1.25 8.76 -6.29
C ARG A 29 1.68 7.42 -6.88
N GLY A 30 2.17 7.45 -8.11
CA GLY A 30 2.76 6.26 -8.76
C GLY A 30 4.07 5.80 -8.10
N SER A 31 4.51 4.59 -8.47
CA SER A 31 5.75 3.98 -7.95
C SER A 31 6.99 4.86 -8.11
N GLY A 32 7.11 5.60 -9.22
CA GLY A 32 8.24 6.49 -9.47
C GLY A 32 8.40 7.63 -8.44
N TYR A 33 7.31 8.13 -7.88
CA TYR A 33 7.36 9.11 -6.78
C TYR A 33 7.91 8.46 -5.51
N TRP A 34 7.39 7.29 -5.16
CA TRP A 34 7.82 6.53 -3.99
C TRP A 34 9.28 6.10 -4.08
N MET A 35 9.71 5.65 -5.25
CA MET A 35 11.12 5.36 -5.55
C MET A 35 12.03 6.55 -5.22
N VAL A 36 11.63 7.78 -5.58
CA VAL A 36 12.41 8.99 -5.25
C VAL A 36 12.44 9.23 -3.74
N GLU A 37 11.31 9.08 -3.03
CA GLU A 37 11.25 9.27 -1.58
C GLU A 37 12.07 8.22 -0.81
N TYR A 38 12.14 6.97 -1.25
CA TYR A 38 12.93 5.94 -0.56
C TYR A 38 14.41 5.98 -0.90
N ARG A 39 14.81 6.52 -2.06
CA ARG A 39 16.22 6.59 -2.47
C ARG A 39 17.09 7.41 -1.52
N ALA A 40 18.22 6.86 -1.10
CA ALA A 40 19.19 7.57 -0.26
C ALA A 40 19.87 8.73 -1.01
N GLY A 41 20.26 9.78 -0.29
CA GLY A 41 21.10 10.88 -0.82
C GLY A 41 20.37 11.91 -1.69
N ARG A 42 19.03 11.87 -1.76
CA ARG A 42 18.19 12.91 -2.35
C ARG A 42 17.46 13.70 -1.26
N PRO A 43 17.06 14.96 -1.53
CA PRO A 43 16.12 15.63 -0.66
C PRO A 43 14.77 14.90 -0.76
N ASN A 44 14.43 14.16 0.29
CA ASN A 44 13.13 13.55 0.45
C ASN A 44 12.15 14.58 1.02
N ARG A 45 10.88 14.50 0.65
CA ARG A 45 9.82 15.29 1.29
C ARG A 45 9.52 14.76 2.68
N PHE A 46 9.65 13.45 2.89
CA PHE A 46 9.41 12.83 4.18
C PHE A 46 10.69 12.53 4.95
N SER A 47 10.60 12.61 6.29
CA SER A 47 11.68 12.17 7.16
C SER A 47 11.89 10.65 7.07
N ALA A 48 13.09 10.17 7.39
CA ALA A 48 13.35 8.73 7.44
C ALA A 48 12.43 7.99 8.44
N GLN A 49 12.07 8.66 9.53
CA GLN A 49 11.12 8.12 10.51
C GLN A 49 9.72 7.98 9.91
N THR A 50 9.23 8.99 9.19
CA THR A 50 7.92 8.95 8.52
C THR A 50 7.84 7.84 7.49
N LEU A 51 8.90 7.69 6.67
CA LEU A 51 8.98 6.61 5.69
C LEU A 51 8.99 5.23 6.38
N GLY A 52 9.70 5.08 7.49
CA GLY A 52 9.63 3.88 8.32
C GLY A 52 8.21 3.57 8.79
N CYS A 53 7.48 4.55 9.33
CA CYS A 53 6.09 4.36 9.74
C CYS A 53 5.18 3.92 8.57
N TYR A 54 5.39 4.44 7.36
CA TYR A 54 4.61 4.01 6.20
C TYR A 54 4.90 2.56 5.80
N LEU A 55 6.15 2.09 5.92
CA LEU A 55 6.48 0.68 5.71
C LEU A 55 5.84 -0.21 6.79
N ASP A 56 5.88 0.21 8.06
CA ASP A 56 5.24 -0.53 9.15
C ASP A 56 3.73 -0.69 8.91
N ILE A 57 3.05 0.37 8.44
CA ILE A 57 1.64 0.31 8.06
C ILE A 57 1.44 -0.62 6.86
N ALA A 58 2.22 -0.47 5.80
CA ALA A 58 2.12 -1.32 4.60
C ALA A 58 2.24 -2.81 4.95
N VAL A 59 3.24 -3.17 5.77
CA VAL A 59 3.47 -4.55 6.22
C VAL A 59 2.39 -5.04 7.18
N ALA A 60 1.79 -4.17 8.00
CA ALA A 60 0.70 -4.57 8.90
C ALA A 60 -0.56 -5.04 8.16
N PHE A 61 -0.81 -4.53 6.95
CA PHE A 61 -1.97 -4.92 6.14
C PHE A 61 -1.62 -5.88 5.00
N SER A 62 -0.39 -5.84 4.49
CA SER A 62 0.03 -6.69 3.39
C SER A 62 0.26 -8.13 3.84
N THR A 63 -0.19 -9.07 3.04
CA THR A 63 0.13 -10.49 3.23
C THR A 63 1.29 -10.97 2.35
N VAL A 64 1.90 -10.06 1.58
CA VAL A 64 3.02 -10.29 0.65
C VAL A 64 4.34 -9.80 1.23
N PHE A 65 4.35 -8.61 1.85
CA PHE A 65 5.56 -8.03 2.41
C PHE A 65 5.79 -8.47 3.85
N GLU A 66 7.01 -8.89 4.18
CA GLU A 66 7.36 -9.41 5.50
C GLU A 66 7.86 -8.29 6.45
N ASN A 67 7.64 -8.48 7.75
CA ASN A 67 8.15 -7.61 8.81
C ASN A 67 9.51 -8.12 9.33
N PRO A 68 10.57 -7.30 9.42
CA PRO A 68 10.63 -5.88 9.05
C PRO A 68 10.89 -5.65 7.56
N LEU A 69 10.18 -4.68 7.00
CA LEU A 69 10.50 -4.08 5.71
C LEU A 69 11.20 -2.75 5.97
N ASN A 70 12.49 -2.68 5.65
CA ASN A 70 13.28 -1.47 5.88
C ASN A 70 13.43 -0.62 4.60
N ARG A 71 14.10 0.53 4.74
CA ARG A 71 14.27 1.49 3.64
C ARG A 71 15.07 0.93 2.46
N ASP A 72 16.07 0.08 2.70
CA ASP A 72 16.87 -0.52 1.64
C ASP A 72 16.05 -1.59 0.90
N ASP A 73 15.27 -2.39 1.62
CA ASP A 73 14.34 -3.36 1.03
C ASP A 73 13.30 -2.66 0.15
N ALA A 74 12.65 -1.61 0.68
CA ALA A 74 11.69 -0.81 -0.07
C ALA A 74 12.32 -0.16 -1.30
N THR A 75 13.58 0.29 -1.20
CA THR A 75 14.31 0.83 -2.35
C THR A 75 14.56 -0.24 -3.42
N ALA A 76 14.89 -1.48 -3.02
CA ALA A 76 15.08 -2.58 -3.95
C ALA A 76 13.78 -2.97 -4.66
N ILE A 77 12.66 -3.00 -3.95
CA ILE A 77 11.33 -3.29 -4.51
C ILE A 77 10.86 -2.17 -5.46
N LEU A 78 11.05 -0.91 -5.08
CA LEU A 78 10.60 0.25 -5.87
C LEU A 78 11.54 0.59 -7.04
N PHE A 79 12.77 0.07 -7.06
CA PHE A 79 13.75 0.33 -8.10
C PHE A 79 14.00 -0.94 -8.93
N VAL A 80 13.05 -1.28 -9.79
CA VAL A 80 13.21 -2.35 -10.79
C VAL A 80 13.96 -1.78 -12.01
N ASP A 81 15.13 -2.33 -12.35
CA ASP A 81 16.09 -1.79 -13.35
C ASP A 81 15.42 -1.41 -14.68
N ARG A 82 14.99 -0.14 -14.82
CA ARG A 82 14.34 0.43 -16.02
C ARG A 82 13.19 -0.42 -16.56
N ASN A 83 12.36 -0.97 -15.68
CA ASN A 83 11.27 -1.90 -16.02
C ASN A 83 11.74 -3.22 -16.67
N GLY A 84 13.01 -3.58 -16.52
CA GLY A 84 13.62 -4.80 -17.04
C GLY A 84 13.52 -6.01 -16.12
N GLY A 85 12.84 -5.88 -14.98
CA GLY A 85 12.69 -6.94 -13.99
C GLY A 85 11.75 -8.08 -14.41
N SER A 86 11.65 -9.08 -13.53
CA SER A 86 10.67 -10.15 -13.63
C SER A 86 9.24 -9.63 -13.51
N ALA A 87 8.24 -10.47 -13.82
CA ALA A 87 6.85 -10.03 -13.67
C ALA A 87 6.49 -9.81 -12.20
N GLU A 88 7.10 -10.60 -11.32
CA GLU A 88 7.00 -10.51 -9.86
C GLU A 88 7.61 -9.19 -9.36
N GLU A 89 8.80 -8.81 -9.82
CA GLU A 89 9.45 -7.56 -9.42
C GLU A 89 8.63 -6.34 -9.86
N LEU A 90 8.16 -6.32 -11.12
CA LEU A 90 7.32 -5.25 -11.64
C LEU A 90 5.96 -5.18 -10.92
N PHE A 91 5.42 -6.32 -10.50
CA PHE A 91 4.22 -6.38 -9.69
C PHE A 91 4.46 -5.79 -8.30
N ASP A 92 5.50 -6.24 -7.61
CA ASP A 92 5.81 -5.85 -6.23
C ASP A 92 6.10 -4.35 -6.12
N GLU A 93 6.71 -3.76 -7.16
CA GLU A 93 6.88 -2.33 -7.31
C GLU A 93 5.54 -1.57 -7.19
N GLN A 94 4.52 -1.99 -7.96
CA GLN A 94 3.21 -1.35 -7.97
C GLN A 94 2.40 -1.68 -6.70
N LEU A 95 2.53 -2.89 -6.18
CA LEU A 95 1.85 -3.31 -4.95
C LEU A 95 2.36 -2.50 -3.75
N LEU A 96 3.67 -2.34 -3.61
CA LEU A 96 4.25 -1.54 -2.53
C LEU A 96 3.85 -0.07 -2.68
N ALA A 97 3.89 0.49 -3.89
CA ALA A 97 3.42 1.84 -4.15
C ALA A 97 1.95 2.03 -3.74
N ALA A 98 1.08 1.05 -4.00
CA ALA A 98 -0.32 1.11 -3.59
C ALA A 98 -0.49 1.09 -2.07
N TRP A 99 0.21 0.20 -1.36
CA TRP A 99 0.19 0.20 0.11
C TRP A 99 0.74 1.49 0.72
N LEU A 100 1.73 2.12 0.09
CA LEU A 100 2.28 3.41 0.53
C LEU A 100 1.28 4.58 0.36
N ASN A 101 0.41 4.53 -0.65
CA ASN A 101 -0.68 5.50 -0.79
C ASN A 101 -1.77 5.32 0.27
N PHE A 102 -2.05 4.08 0.67
CA PHE A 102 -2.90 3.86 1.85
C PHE A 102 -2.23 4.39 3.12
N ALA A 103 -0.95 4.07 3.33
CA ALA A 103 -0.22 4.49 4.53
C ALA A 103 -0.09 6.03 4.65
N ASN A 104 0.08 6.74 3.53
CA ASN A 104 0.15 8.20 3.52
C ASN A 104 -1.23 8.89 3.58
N GLY A 105 -2.32 8.12 3.56
CA GLY A 105 -3.70 8.59 3.65
C GLY A 105 -4.32 9.10 2.36
N ALA A 106 -3.67 8.95 1.21
CA ALA A 106 -4.22 9.36 -0.09
C ALA A 106 -5.44 8.54 -0.52
N VAL A 107 -5.57 7.31 -0.01
CA VAL A 107 -6.68 6.41 -0.31
C VAL A 107 -7.01 5.54 0.90
N GLY A 108 -8.29 5.35 1.18
CA GLY A 108 -8.81 4.41 2.16
C GLY A 108 -9.17 3.06 1.53
N LEU A 109 -9.18 1.99 2.33
CA LEU A 109 -9.54 0.65 1.84
C LEU A 109 -10.96 0.58 1.25
N ALA A 110 -11.88 1.42 1.73
CA ALA A 110 -13.26 1.47 1.25
C ALA A 110 -13.46 2.42 0.06
N ASP A 111 -12.42 3.13 -0.37
CA ASP A 111 -12.57 4.10 -1.45
C ASP A 111 -12.80 3.37 -2.78
N PRO A 112 -13.76 3.84 -3.60
CA PRO A 112 -14.10 3.20 -4.86
C PRO A 112 -13.02 3.47 -5.91
N VAL A 113 -12.59 2.43 -6.61
CA VAL A 113 -11.56 2.47 -7.66
C VAL A 113 -12.03 1.80 -8.93
N ASP A 114 -11.49 2.25 -10.05
CA ASP A 114 -11.75 1.69 -11.38
C ASP A 114 -10.58 0.76 -11.78
N THR A 115 -10.86 -0.53 -11.78
CA THR A 115 -9.90 -1.61 -12.05
C THR A 115 -9.91 -2.10 -13.49
N ASP A 116 -10.88 -1.71 -14.32
CA ASP A 116 -10.97 -2.10 -15.75
C ASP A 116 -10.72 -0.94 -16.73
N GLY A 117 -10.68 0.29 -16.21
CA GLY A 117 -10.37 1.52 -16.92
C GLY A 117 -11.56 2.15 -17.64
N ASP A 118 -12.79 1.68 -17.44
CA ASP A 118 -13.98 2.12 -18.19
C ASP A 118 -14.52 3.51 -17.79
N GLY A 119 -14.05 4.06 -16.67
CA GLY A 119 -14.47 5.36 -16.13
C GLY A 119 -15.37 5.26 -14.90
N ALA A 120 -15.88 4.08 -14.58
CA ALA A 120 -16.70 3.78 -13.42
C ALA A 120 -15.90 2.98 -12.39
N SER A 121 -16.14 3.23 -11.10
CA SER A 121 -15.56 2.41 -10.06
C SER A 121 -16.31 1.08 -9.96
N ASP A 122 -15.60 -0.04 -10.05
CA ASP A 122 -16.16 -1.39 -9.99
C ASP A 122 -15.84 -2.12 -8.66
N ARG A 123 -14.83 -1.65 -7.92
CA ARG A 123 -14.39 -2.25 -6.64
C ARG A 123 -13.93 -1.20 -5.65
N THR A 124 -13.76 -1.60 -4.39
CA THR A 124 -13.01 -0.81 -3.41
C THR A 124 -11.50 -1.03 -3.55
N PHE A 125 -10.70 -0.07 -3.10
CA PHE A 125 -9.24 -0.18 -3.10
C PHE A 125 -8.74 -1.41 -2.33
N GLY A 126 -9.36 -1.73 -1.20
CA GLY A 126 -9.04 -2.91 -0.40
C GLY A 126 -9.35 -4.22 -1.13
N GLU A 127 -10.47 -4.31 -1.87
CA GLU A 127 -10.78 -5.47 -2.70
C GLU A 127 -9.78 -5.64 -3.85
N ALA A 128 -9.33 -4.53 -4.45
CA ALA A 128 -8.31 -4.54 -5.49
C ALA A 128 -6.95 -5.05 -4.95
N LEU A 129 -6.53 -4.57 -3.78
CA LEU A 129 -5.30 -5.05 -3.12
C LEU A 129 -5.40 -6.52 -2.71
N LEU A 130 -6.53 -6.95 -2.13
CA LEU A 130 -6.73 -8.35 -1.78
C LEU A 130 -6.65 -9.27 -3.01
N ALA A 131 -7.26 -8.87 -4.13
CA ALA A 131 -7.16 -9.61 -5.38
C ALA A 131 -5.71 -9.69 -5.89
N ALA A 132 -4.98 -8.58 -5.84
CA ALA A 132 -3.57 -8.51 -6.21
C ALA A 132 -2.71 -9.44 -5.33
N GLU A 133 -2.83 -9.37 -4.01
CA GLU A 133 -2.04 -10.20 -3.11
C GLU A 133 -2.33 -11.69 -3.26
N ASN A 134 -3.58 -12.07 -3.53
CA ASN A 134 -3.93 -13.46 -3.82
C ASN A 134 -3.21 -13.99 -5.06
N VAL A 135 -3.12 -13.19 -6.13
CA VAL A 135 -2.36 -13.57 -7.33
C VAL A 135 -0.86 -13.63 -7.03
N ARG A 136 -0.33 -12.66 -6.29
CA ARG A 136 1.11 -12.62 -5.97
C ARG A 136 1.57 -13.80 -5.11
N LYS A 137 0.67 -14.36 -4.29
CA LYS A 137 0.94 -15.49 -3.40
C LYS A 137 0.67 -16.85 -4.02
N ASP A 138 0.01 -16.92 -5.18
CA ASP A 138 -0.20 -18.17 -5.88
C ASP A 138 1.13 -18.64 -6.51
N PRO A 139 1.71 -19.77 -6.06
CA PRO A 139 2.96 -20.29 -6.64
C PRO A 139 2.79 -20.76 -8.09
N LEU A 140 1.56 -20.85 -8.59
CA LEU A 140 1.22 -21.22 -9.96
C LEU A 140 0.78 -20.00 -10.81
N ALA A 141 0.84 -18.78 -10.26
CA ALA A 141 0.47 -17.57 -11.00
C ALA A 141 1.29 -17.48 -12.29
N ALA A 142 0.57 -17.40 -13.42
CA ALA A 142 1.21 -17.25 -14.71
C ALA A 142 1.73 -15.81 -14.88
N ARG A 143 2.76 -15.67 -15.71
CA ARG A 143 3.41 -14.37 -15.98
C ARG A 143 2.42 -13.30 -16.46
N ASP A 144 1.48 -13.68 -17.31
CA ASP A 144 0.43 -12.79 -17.83
C ASP A 144 -0.55 -12.35 -16.74
N GLN A 145 -0.89 -13.21 -15.79
CA GLN A 145 -1.73 -12.87 -14.64
C GLN A 145 -1.06 -11.84 -13.73
N LEU A 146 0.24 -11.99 -13.48
CA LEU A 146 1.04 -11.03 -12.72
C LEU A 146 1.08 -9.67 -13.44
N LEU A 147 1.39 -9.66 -14.74
CA LEU A 147 1.43 -8.41 -15.52
C LEU A 147 0.06 -7.73 -15.61
N ALA A 148 -1.03 -8.49 -15.74
CA ALA A 148 -2.38 -7.93 -15.74
C ALA A 148 -2.71 -7.22 -14.40
N HIS A 149 -2.34 -7.80 -13.26
CA HIS A 149 -2.57 -7.17 -11.96
C HIS A 149 -1.62 -6.00 -11.70
N LYS A 150 -0.37 -6.08 -12.18
CA LYS A 150 0.54 -4.93 -12.23
C LYS A 150 -0.08 -3.75 -12.96
N GLU A 151 -0.70 -3.98 -14.13
CA GLU A 151 -1.37 -2.94 -14.92
C GLU A 151 -2.61 -2.38 -14.25
N ILE A 152 -3.39 -3.21 -13.54
CA ILE A 152 -4.53 -2.76 -12.73
C ILE A 152 -4.06 -1.80 -11.63
N LEU A 153 -3.04 -2.19 -10.86
CA LEU A 153 -2.50 -1.35 -9.80
C LEU A 153 -1.95 -0.03 -10.35
N GLU A 154 -1.12 -0.08 -11.40
CA GLU A 154 -0.58 1.12 -12.04
C GLU A 154 -1.69 2.07 -12.51
N ARG A 155 -2.77 1.52 -13.10
CA ARG A 155 -3.91 2.33 -13.55
C ARG A 155 -4.62 3.05 -12.41
N ILE A 156 -4.83 2.36 -11.28
CA ILE A 156 -5.42 2.96 -10.07
C ILE A 156 -4.54 4.13 -9.61
N LEU A 157 -3.22 3.93 -9.55
CA LEU A 157 -2.28 4.93 -9.03
C LEU A 157 -2.08 6.14 -9.95
N LEU A 158 -2.18 5.97 -11.27
CA LEU A 158 -1.97 7.04 -12.25
C LEU A 158 -3.23 7.86 -12.55
N ARG A 159 -4.42 7.37 -12.19
CA ARG A 159 -5.67 8.08 -12.52
C ARG A 159 -5.90 9.33 -11.69
N ASP A 160 -5.41 9.35 -10.46
CA ASP A 160 -5.61 10.47 -9.54
C ASP A 160 -4.67 11.65 -9.82
N ASP A 161 -3.54 11.41 -10.50
CA ASP A 161 -2.56 12.43 -10.88
C ASP A 161 -3.03 13.33 -12.04
N ARG A 162 -4.23 13.09 -12.60
CA ARG A 162 -4.80 13.82 -13.76
C ARG A 162 -6.01 14.72 -13.44
N ARG A 163 -6.28 15.04 -12.17
CA ARG A 163 -7.37 15.95 -11.78
C ARG A 163 -6.87 17.34 -11.40
#